data_AF-A0AA43DDS9-F1
#
_entry.id   AF-A0AA43DDS9-F1
#
_cell.length_a   1.000
_cell.length_b   1.000
_cell.length_c   1.000
_cell.angle_alpha   90.00
_cell.angle_beta   90.00
_cell.angle_gamma   90.00
#
_symmetry.space_group_name_H-M   'P 1'
#
loop_
_entity.id
_entity.type
_entity.pdbx_description
1 polymer ?
#
loop_
_entity_poly.entity_id
_entity_poly.type
_entity_poly.pdbx_seq_one_letter_code
_entity_poly.pdbx_strand_id
1 'polypeptide(L)'
;MKILSLKVSDTLAHRLTHAASSRKSTKSEVIREALVAFLEHAGKGQGGSALMLAKDLAGSITGPADLSVNPAHLKQFGRSPRRKRAGGR
;
A
#
# COMPACT_ATOMS: atom_id res chain seq x y z
N MET A 1 7.29 3.25 12.74
CA MET A 1 8.50 2.80 12.02
C MET A 1 8.92 1.43 12.52
N LYS A 2 9.46 0.56 11.66
CA LYS A 2 10.07 -0.71 12.06
C LYS A 2 11.58 -0.65 11.78
N ILE A 3 12.40 -1.20 12.66
CA ILE A 3 13.86 -1.27 12.51
C ILE A 3 14.21 -2.60 11.86
N LEU A 4 15.16 -2.57 10.93
CA LEU A 4 15.63 -3.73 10.21
C LEU A 4 17.16 -3.70 10.23
N SER A 5 17.78 -4.77 10.75
CA SER A 5 19.23 -4.95 10.76
C SER A 5 19.63 -5.86 9.61
N LEU A 6 20.54 -5.40 8.75
CA LEU A 6 21.00 -6.12 7.57
C LEU A 6 22.51 -6.26 7.61
N LYS A 7 23.02 -7.45 7.30
CA LYS A 7 24.43 -7.62 6.97
C LYS A 7 24.66 -7.14 5.54
N VAL A 8 25.65 -6.28 5.35
CA VAL A 8 26.03 -5.74 4.05
C VAL A 8 27.55 -5.87 3.89
N SER A 9 28.02 -6.06 2.67
CA SER A 9 29.46 -6.03 2.41
C SER A 9 30.01 -4.62 2.59
N ASP A 10 31.29 -4.50 2.93
CA ASP A 10 31.95 -3.20 3.08
C ASP A 10 31.87 -2.37 1.79
N THR A 11 32.01 -3.04 0.64
CA THR A 11 31.86 -2.43 -0.69
C THR A 11 30.48 -1.79 -0.88
N LEU A 12 29.41 -2.45 -0.42
CA LEU A 12 28.05 -1.90 -0.50
C LEU A 12 27.89 -0.73 0.49
N ALA A 13 28.42 -0.86 1.70
CA ALA A 13 28.36 0.19 2.72
C ALA A 13 29.06 1.49 2.25
N HIS A 14 30.20 1.38 1.58
CA HIS A 14 30.89 2.52 0.98
C HIS A 14 30.05 3.18 -0.12
N ARG A 15 29.46 2.37 -1.03
CA ARG A 15 28.60 2.88 -2.09
C ARG A 15 27.35 3.59 -1.54
N LEU A 16 26.73 3.03 -0.51
CA LEU A 16 25.58 3.65 0.17
C LEU A 16 25.96 4.97 0.84
N THR A 17 27.13 5.03 1.46
CA THR A 17 27.63 6.26 2.08
C THR A 17 27.87 7.34 1.03
N HIS A 18 28.53 7.00 -0.08
CA HIS A 18 28.74 7.92 -1.19
C HIS A 18 27.41 8.41 -1.80
N ALA A 19 26.46 7.49 -2.03
CA ALA A 19 25.14 7.83 -2.56
C ALA A 19 24.39 8.80 -1.63
N ALA A 20 24.39 8.54 -0.33
CA ALA A 20 23.77 9.40 0.68
C ALA A 20 24.40 10.81 0.67
N SER A 21 25.74 10.90 0.68
CA SER A 21 26.46 12.18 0.61
C SER A 21 26.15 12.96 -0.66
N SER A 22 26.17 12.30 -1.82
CA SER A 22 25.89 12.95 -3.11
C SER A 22 24.47 13.53 -3.21
N ARG A 23 23.51 12.89 -2.52
CA ARG A 23 22.09 13.27 -2.52
C ARG A 23 21.70 14.17 -1.35
N LYS A 24 22.63 14.54 -0.46
CA LYS A 24 22.35 15.24 0.81
C LYS A 24 21.25 14.54 1.64
N SER A 25 21.28 13.21 1.66
CA SER A 25 20.28 12.34 2.28
C SER A 25 20.96 11.36 3.25
N THR A 26 20.18 10.58 3.99
CA THR A 26 20.69 9.56 4.92
C THR A 26 20.82 8.18 4.24
N LYS A 27 21.70 7.32 4.77
CA LYS A 27 21.80 5.92 4.32
C LYS A 27 20.45 5.19 4.38
N SER A 28 19.68 5.44 5.43
CA SER A 28 18.36 4.82 5.64
C SER A 28 17.33 5.26 4.60
N GLU A 29 17.36 6.51 4.16
CA GLU A 29 16.50 7.01 3.08
C GLU A 29 16.88 6.40 1.74
N VAL A 30 18.18 6.39 1.40
CA VAL A 30 18.67 5.76 0.16
C VAL A 30 18.29 4.27 0.10
N ILE A 31 18.46 3.54 1.21
CA ILE A 31 18.06 2.12 1.29
C ILE A 31 16.55 1.98 1.13
N ARG A 32 15.76 2.85 1.75
CA ARG A 32 14.29 2.81 1.66
C ARG A 32 13.81 3.07 0.23
N GLU A 33 14.34 4.08 -0.44
CA GLU A 33 14.05 4.37 -1.84
C GLU A 33 14.38 3.18 -2.74
N ALA A 34 15.56 2.58 -2.55
CA ALA A 34 15.98 1.42 -3.32
C ALA A 34 15.05 0.22 -3.09
N LEU A 35 14.63 -0.02 -1.85
CA LEU A 35 13.68 -1.10 -1.52
C LEU A 35 12.30 -0.85 -2.15
N VAL A 36 11.79 0.38 -2.10
CA VAL A 36 10.51 0.74 -2.74
C VAL A 36 10.59 0.51 -4.24
N ALA A 37 11.61 1.07 -4.91
CA ALA A 37 11.80 0.87 -6.33
C ALA A 37 11.94 -0.61 -6.71
N PHE A 38 12.71 -1.38 -5.94
CA PHE A 38 12.87 -2.81 -6.17
C PHE A 38 11.53 -3.57 -6.07
N LEU A 39 10.73 -3.29 -5.03
CA LEU A 39 9.44 -3.95 -4.82
C LEU A 39 8.39 -3.52 -5.84
N GLU A 40 8.36 -2.25 -6.24
CA GLU A 40 7.48 -1.76 -7.30
C GLU A 40 7.84 -2.35 -8.66
N HIS A 41 9.13 -2.52 -8.95
CA HIS A 41 9.58 -3.18 -10.18
C HIS A 41 9.35 -4.70 -10.15
N ALA A 42 9.57 -5.36 -9.02
CA ALA A 42 9.30 -6.78 -8.85
C ALA A 42 7.79 -7.10 -8.90
N GLY A 43 6.94 -6.20 -8.41
CA GLY A 43 5.48 -6.35 -8.40
C GLY A 43 4.80 -6.18 -9.76
N LYS A 44 5.48 -5.64 -10.77
CA LYS A 44 4.89 -5.47 -12.13
C LYS A 44 4.59 -6.80 -12.84
N GLY A 45 5.13 -7.93 -12.36
CA GLY A 45 4.82 -9.28 -12.86
C GLY A 45 3.88 -10.11 -12.00
N GLN A 46 3.57 -9.67 -10.78
CA GLN A 46 2.69 -10.38 -9.84
C GLN A 46 1.67 -9.38 -9.31
N GLY A 47 0.51 -9.30 -9.96
CA GLY A 47 -0.64 -8.57 -9.41
C GLY A 47 -0.89 -9.06 -7.99
N GLY A 48 -0.53 -8.24 -7.00
CA GLY A 48 -0.70 -8.59 -5.60
C GLY A 48 -2.15 -8.98 -5.35
N SER A 49 -2.37 -10.01 -4.52
CA SER A 49 -3.72 -10.38 -4.09
C SER A 49 -4.44 -9.15 -3.55
N ALA A 50 -5.75 -9.03 -3.80
CA ALA A 50 -6.59 -7.96 -3.23
C ALA A 50 -6.39 -7.83 -1.70
N LEU A 51 -6.09 -8.94 -1.02
CA LEU A 51 -5.78 -8.97 0.41
C LEU A 51 -4.49 -8.22 0.76
N MET A 52 -3.45 -8.26 -0.08
CA MET A 52 -2.23 -7.50 0.18
C MET A 52 -2.47 -5.99 0.06
N LEU A 53 -3.30 -5.57 -0.89
CA LEU A 53 -3.64 -4.17 -1.12
C LEU A 53 -4.55 -3.59 -0.02
N ALA A 54 -5.41 -4.42 0.58
CA ALA A 54 -6.36 -4.00 1.62
C ALA A 54 -5.88 -4.33 3.05
N LYS A 55 -4.61 -4.72 3.23
CA LYS A 55 -4.11 -5.20 4.53
C LYS A 55 -4.09 -4.11 5.60
N ASP A 56 -3.88 -2.87 5.20
CA ASP A 56 -3.93 -1.66 6.03
C ASP A 56 -5.37 -1.25 6.39
N LEU A 57 -6.36 -1.66 5.60
CA LEU A 57 -7.78 -1.43 5.87
C LEU A 57 -8.36 -2.41 6.90
N ALA A 58 -7.71 -3.55 7.13
CA ALA A 58 -8.15 -4.54 8.11
C ALA A 58 -8.15 -3.95 9.53
N GLY A 59 -9.33 -3.84 10.14
CA GLY A 59 -9.50 -3.27 11.50
C GLY A 59 -9.54 -1.74 11.55
N SER A 60 -9.54 -1.05 10.40
CA SER A 60 -9.69 0.42 10.34
C SER A 60 -11.11 0.92 10.66
N ILE A 61 -12.09 0.02 10.70
CA ILE A 61 -13.50 0.34 10.92
C ILE A 61 -14.02 -0.54 12.05
N THR A 62 -14.66 0.09 13.03
CA THR A 62 -15.44 -0.61 14.06
C THR A 62 -16.80 -0.98 13.47
N GLY A 63 -17.08 -2.28 13.40
CA GLY A 63 -18.35 -2.79 12.87
C GLY A 63 -18.92 -3.91 13.75
N PRO A 64 -20.17 -4.32 13.48
CA PRO A 64 -20.75 -5.51 14.08
C PRO A 64 -19.85 -6.73 13.86
N ALA A 65 -19.89 -7.70 14.78
CA ALA A 65 -19.07 -8.91 14.71
C ALA A 65 -19.25 -9.71 13.40
N ASP A 66 -20.41 -9.55 12.76
CA ASP A 66 -20.72 -10.15 11.48
C ASP A 66 -21.65 -9.23 10.66
N LEU A 67 -21.23 -8.88 9.45
CA LEU A 67 -22.02 -8.11 8.48
C LEU A 67 -22.92 -9.01 7.61
N SER A 68 -22.71 -10.34 7.64
CA SER A 68 -23.40 -11.32 6.80
C SER A 68 -24.73 -11.83 7.38
N VAL A 69 -24.97 -11.65 8.68
CA VAL A 69 -26.19 -12.15 9.37
C VAL A 69 -27.46 -11.35 9.06
N ASN A 70 -27.38 -10.11 8.58
CA ASN A 70 -28.57 -9.34 8.22
C ASN A 70 -28.50 -8.87 6.76
N PRO A 71 -29.16 -9.61 5.83
CA PRO A 71 -29.23 -9.28 4.41
C PRO A 71 -29.79 -7.88 4.11
N ALA A 72 -30.50 -7.27 5.07
CA ALA A 72 -30.99 -5.91 4.94
C ALA A 72 -29.87 -4.88 4.74
N HIS A 73 -28.67 -5.12 5.29
CA HIS A 73 -27.51 -4.23 5.13
C HIS A 73 -26.93 -4.23 3.71
N LEU A 74 -27.18 -5.29 2.92
CA LEU A 74 -26.71 -5.41 1.54
C LEU A 74 -27.71 -4.90 0.50
N LYS A 75 -28.93 -4.51 0.90
CA LYS A 75 -30.02 -4.10 -0.03
C LYS A 75 -29.65 -2.96 -0.98
N GLN A 76 -28.68 -2.14 -0.61
CA GLN A 76 -28.23 -0.99 -1.40
C GLN A 76 -26.82 -1.17 -1.97
N PHE A 77 -26.13 -2.26 -1.63
CA PHE A 77 -24.79 -2.54 -2.12
C PHE A 77 -24.83 -2.72 -3.65
N GLY A 78 -23.95 -2.00 -4.37
CA GLY A 78 -23.89 -2.07 -5.83
C GLY A 78 -24.99 -1.31 -6.59
N ARG A 79 -25.91 -0.61 -5.93
CA ARG A 79 -26.84 0.29 -6.63
C ARG A 79 -26.11 1.54 -7.09
N SER A 80 -25.89 1.67 -8.40
CA SER A 80 -25.50 2.95 -8.98
C SER A 80 -26.58 3.99 -8.63
N PRO A 81 -26.23 5.17 -8.09
CA PRO A 81 -27.21 6.23 -7.91
C PRO A 81 -27.78 6.52 -9.30
N ARG A 82 -29.06 6.19 -9.51
CA ARG A 82 -29.78 6.60 -10.71
C ARG A 82 -29.72 8.12 -10.74
N ARG A 83 -28.83 8.65 -11.58
CA ARG A 83 -28.78 10.06 -11.94
C ARG A 83 -30.16 10.41 -12.47
N LYS A 84 -31.02 11.03 -11.65
CA LYS A 84 -32.31 11.55 -12.11
C LYS A 84 -31.97 12.54 -13.21
N ARG A 85 -32.20 12.16 -14.47
CA ARG A 85 -32.21 13.12 -15.56
C ARG A 85 -33.44 13.98 -15.33
N ALA A 86 -33.21 15.22 -14.89
CA ALA A 86 -34.19 16.28 -15.02
C ALA A 86 -34.46 16.49 -16.53
N GLY A 87 -35.73 16.67 -16.90
CA GLY A 87 -36.21 16.81 -18.27
C GLY A 87 -37.42 15.90 -18.44
N GLY A 88 -38.66 16.37 -18.35
CA GLY A 88 -39.18 17.62 -18.89
C GLY A 88 -40.02 17.25 -20.10
N ARG A 89 -41.33 17.12 -19.88
CA ARG A 89 -42.42 17.31 -20.83
C ARG A 89 -43.65 17.72 -20.04
#